data_AF-A0A1M7B3U2-F1
#
_entry.id   AF-A0A1M7B3U2-F1
#
_cell.length_a   1.000
_cell.length_b   1.000
_cell.length_c   1.000
_cell.angle_alpha   90.00
_cell.angle_beta   90.00
_cell.angle_gamma   90.00
#
_symmetry.space_group_name_H-M   'P 1'
#
loop_
_entity.id
_entity.type
_entity.pdbx_description
1 polymer ?
#
loop_
_entity_poly.entity_id
_entity_poly.type
_entity_poly.pdbx_seq_one_letter_code
_entity_poly.pdbx_strand_id
1 'polypeptide(L)'
;MGGHGGKKLKAAGRYWATSGRPAKLEEEAEAWGLDLDDKTRQAQHCEVWEEHQTALDVFLACDRQWRIVAGMAGVWYQGIDATALQATMQMMGVEDMRSTLWQVQQIEAGAVENLNECR
;
A
#
# COMPACT_ATOMS: atom_id res chain seq x y z
N MET A 1 -0.01 -5.82 23.62
CA MET A 1 -1.28 -5.55 22.91
C MET A 1 -0.96 -5.44 21.44
N GLY A 2 -1.25 -6.44 20.62
CA GLY A 2 -0.84 -6.42 19.21
C GLY A 2 -1.39 -7.64 18.49
N GLY A 3 -2.38 -7.44 17.64
CA GLY A 3 -2.99 -8.55 16.90
C GLY A 3 -3.97 -8.14 15.81
N HIS A 4 -4.58 -6.96 15.93
CA HIS A 4 -5.57 -6.50 14.96
C HIS A 4 -5.06 -5.40 14.00
N GLY A 5 -4.29 -4.41 14.48
CA GLY A 5 -3.81 -3.29 13.63
C GLY A 5 -2.88 -3.71 12.48
N GLY A 6 -1.93 -4.62 12.73
CA GLY A 6 -0.97 -5.06 11.71
C GLY A 6 -1.59 -5.76 10.49
N LYS A 7 -2.78 -6.36 10.63
CA LYS A 7 -3.49 -7.01 9.52
C LYS A 7 -4.12 -5.99 8.57
N LYS A 8 -4.65 -4.89 9.11
CA LYS A 8 -5.24 -3.80 8.33
C LYS A 8 -4.18 -3.02 7.55
N LEU A 9 -3.03 -2.74 8.17
CA LEU A 9 -1.89 -2.10 7.49
C LEU A 9 -1.40 -2.92 6.29
N LYS A 10 -1.20 -4.23 6.45
CA LYS A 10 -0.86 -5.12 5.33
C LYS A 10 -1.94 -5.15 4.24
N ALA A 11 -3.22 -5.12 4.63
CA ALA A 11 -4.31 -5.07 3.66
C ALA A 11 -4.29 -3.78 2.83
N ALA A 12 -3.97 -2.64 3.46
CA ALA A 12 -3.80 -1.36 2.77
C ALA A 12 -2.66 -1.42 1.74
N GLY A 13 -1.52 -2.01 2.12
CA GLY A 13 -0.39 -2.21 1.21
C GLY A 13 -0.73 -3.07 0.00
N ARG A 14 -1.37 -4.23 0.24
CA ARG A 14 -1.84 -5.11 -0.83
C ARG A 14 -2.81 -4.39 -1.76
N TYR A 15 -3.77 -3.68 -1.17
CA TYR A 15 -4.76 -2.92 -1.90
C TYR A 15 -4.10 -1.87 -2.79
N TRP A 16 -3.20 -1.05 -2.23
CA TRP A 16 -2.43 -0.04 -2.94
C TRP A 16 -1.64 -0.63 -4.13
N ALA A 17 -0.97 -1.78 -3.94
CA ALA A 17 -0.22 -2.42 -5.03
C ALA A 17 -1.12 -2.92 -6.19
N THR A 18 -2.42 -3.04 -5.95
CA THR A 18 -3.42 -3.47 -6.95
C THR A 18 -4.37 -2.35 -7.39
N SER A 19 -4.38 -1.20 -6.70
CA SER A 19 -5.38 -0.13 -6.88
C SER A 19 -5.18 0.69 -8.16
N GLY A 20 -4.21 0.34 -9.00
CA GLY A 20 -4.16 0.75 -10.41
C GLY A 20 -5.10 -0.04 -11.34
N ARG A 21 -5.84 -1.05 -10.83
CA ARG A 21 -6.80 -1.86 -11.59
C ARG A 21 -8.32 -1.56 -11.45
N PRO A 22 -8.84 -0.60 -10.66
CA PRO A 22 -10.28 -0.37 -10.54
C PRO A 22 -10.89 0.20 -11.83
N ALA A 23 -10.20 1.12 -12.52
CA ALA A 23 -10.62 1.60 -13.84
C ALA A 23 -10.75 0.45 -14.86
N LYS A 24 -9.88 -0.56 -14.75
CA LYS A 24 -9.91 -1.75 -15.58
C LYS A 24 -11.08 -2.67 -15.23
N LEU A 25 -11.49 -2.76 -13.96
CA LEU A 25 -12.62 -3.60 -13.53
C LEU A 25 -13.95 -3.07 -14.08
N GLU A 26 -14.19 -1.77 -14.02
CA GLU A 26 -15.43 -1.18 -14.56
C GLU A 26 -15.47 -1.26 -16.09
N GLU A 27 -14.35 -1.00 -16.76
CA GLU A 27 -14.20 -1.17 -18.22
C GLU A 27 -14.41 -2.64 -18.64
N GLU A 28 -13.85 -3.60 -17.91
CA GLU A 28 -14.05 -5.03 -18.16
C GLU A 28 -15.50 -5.47 -17.90
N ALA A 29 -16.13 -4.97 -16.83
CA ALA A 29 -17.52 -5.23 -16.55
C ALA A 29 -18.44 -4.69 -17.65
N GLU A 30 -18.19 -3.46 -18.12
CA GLU A 30 -18.90 -2.87 -19.27
C GLU A 30 -18.69 -3.69 -20.54
N ALA A 31 -17.44 -4.05 -20.86
CA ALA A 31 -17.11 -4.87 -22.03
C ALA A 31 -17.81 -6.23 -22.01
N TRP A 32 -18.08 -6.77 -20.82
CA TRP A 32 -18.73 -8.06 -20.63
C TRP A 32 -20.23 -7.94 -20.33
N GLY A 33 -20.79 -6.73 -20.32
CA GLY A 33 -22.20 -6.46 -20.05
C GLY A 33 -22.64 -6.83 -18.63
N LEU A 34 -21.72 -6.79 -17.66
CA LEU A 34 -21.97 -7.08 -16.25
C LEU A 34 -22.28 -5.79 -15.49
N ASP A 35 -23.33 -5.82 -14.67
CA ASP A 35 -23.58 -4.77 -13.68
C ASP A 35 -22.89 -5.14 -12.37
N LEU A 36 -22.02 -4.25 -11.87
CA LEU A 36 -21.28 -4.47 -10.63
C LEU A 36 -22.16 -4.09 -9.43
N ASP A 37 -22.40 -5.07 -8.56
CA ASP A 37 -23.10 -4.83 -7.30
C ASP A 37 -22.32 -3.89 -6.35
N ASP A 38 -23.04 -3.29 -5.39
CA ASP A 38 -22.47 -2.36 -4.42
C ASP A 38 -21.33 -2.99 -3.60
N LYS A 39 -21.39 -4.30 -3.37
CA LYS A 39 -20.35 -5.04 -2.65
C LYS A 39 -19.04 -5.09 -3.44
N THR A 40 -19.14 -5.27 -4.76
CA THR A 40 -17.99 -5.32 -5.67
C THR A 40 -17.40 -3.93 -5.88
N ARG A 41 -18.24 -2.89 -5.88
CA ARG A 41 -17.80 -1.49 -5.87
C ARG A 41 -17.13 -1.10 -4.56
N GLN A 42 -17.67 -1.50 -3.41
CA GLN A 42 -17.05 -1.25 -2.10
C GLN A 42 -15.71 -1.98 -1.93
N ALA A 43 -15.52 -3.13 -2.59
CA ALA A 43 -14.22 -3.80 -2.64
C ALA A 43 -13.13 -2.95 -3.33
N GLN A 44 -13.50 -1.87 -4.04
CA GLN A 44 -12.60 -0.84 -4.55
C GLN A 44 -12.19 0.21 -3.50
N HIS A 45 -12.48 -0.02 -2.22
CA HIS A 45 -12.00 0.84 -1.13
C HIS A 45 -11.35 0.00 -0.04
N CYS A 46 -10.20 0.44 0.44
CA CYS A 46 -9.55 -0.15 1.61
C CYS A 46 -9.63 0.82 2.79
N GLU A 47 -10.40 0.44 3.80
CA GLU A 47 -10.48 1.18 5.05
C GLU A 47 -9.27 0.91 5.94
N VAL A 48 -8.62 2.00 6.35
CA VAL A 48 -7.57 2.03 7.36
C VAL A 48 -8.13 2.66 8.63
N TRP A 49 -7.74 2.14 9.80
CA TRP A 49 -8.18 2.68 11.08
C TRP A 49 -7.54 4.04 11.35
N GLU A 50 -8.24 4.92 12.06
CA GLU A 50 -7.79 6.29 12.34
C GLU A 50 -6.41 6.33 13.02
N GLU A 51 -6.13 5.38 13.93
CA GLU A 51 -4.83 5.23 14.59
C GLU A 51 -3.65 4.90 13.64
N HIS A 52 -3.96 4.52 12.41
CA HIS A 52 -3.00 4.18 11.36
C HIS A 52 -2.91 5.23 10.25
N GLN A 53 -3.69 6.32 10.35
CA GLN A 53 -3.77 7.33 9.30
C GLN A 53 -2.41 7.98 9.01
N THR A 54 -1.68 8.37 10.06
CA THR A 54 -0.34 8.97 9.91
C THR A 54 0.62 8.05 9.16
N ALA A 55 0.59 6.75 9.43
CA ALA A 55 1.45 5.79 8.73
C ALA A 55 1.06 5.64 7.25
N LEU A 56 -0.23 5.65 6.95
CA LEU A 56 -0.71 5.64 5.56
C LEU A 56 -0.27 6.92 4.82
N ASP A 57 -0.42 8.09 5.44
CA ASP A 57 -0.05 9.36 4.82
C ASP A 57 1.46 9.43 4.51
N VAL A 58 2.30 8.98 5.45
CA VAL A 58 3.76 8.86 5.24
C VAL A 58 4.08 7.89 4.11
N PHE A 59 3.43 6.71 4.08
CA PHE A 59 3.60 5.73 3.02
C PHE A 59 3.26 6.32 1.65
N LEU A 60 2.09 6.97 1.52
CA LEU A 60 1.64 7.58 0.26
C LEU A 60 2.55 8.74 -0.18
N ALA A 61 3.08 9.52 0.75
CA ALA A 61 4.03 10.58 0.45
C ALA A 61 5.35 10.04 -0.13
N CYS A 62 5.78 8.85 0.27
CA CYS A 62 7.01 8.21 -0.19
C CYS A 62 6.82 7.17 -1.31
N ASP A 63 5.60 7.03 -1.84
CA ASP A 63 5.24 5.91 -2.71
C ASP A 63 6.07 5.80 -4.00
N ARG A 64 6.66 6.89 -4.47
CA ARG A 64 7.50 6.88 -5.68
C ARG A 64 8.97 6.54 -5.41
N GLN A 65 9.33 6.22 -4.17
CA GLN A 65 10.71 6.08 -3.71
C GLN A 65 11.08 4.63 -3.37
N TRP A 66 10.47 3.67 -4.07
CA TRP A 66 10.79 2.25 -3.95
C TRP A 66 12.24 1.95 -4.32
N ARG A 67 12.87 1.13 -3.49
CA ARG A 67 14.14 0.49 -3.82
C ARG A 67 13.86 -0.75 -4.65
N ILE A 68 14.33 -0.71 -5.89
CA ILE A 68 14.12 -1.74 -6.90
C ILE A 68 15.46 -2.33 -7.30
N VAL A 69 15.55 -3.67 -7.32
CA VAL A 69 16.69 -4.40 -7.89
C VAL A 69 16.25 -5.06 -9.18
N ALA A 70 16.90 -4.73 -10.29
CA ALA A 70 16.67 -5.35 -11.58
C ALA A 70 17.87 -6.23 -11.96
N GLY A 71 17.60 -7.44 -12.42
CA GLY A 71 18.62 -8.37 -12.89
C GLY A 71 18.05 -9.37 -13.90
N MET A 72 18.84 -10.37 -14.28
CA MET A 72 18.43 -11.37 -15.28
C MET A 72 17.18 -12.18 -14.88
N ALA A 73 16.87 -12.26 -13.57
CA ALA A 73 15.70 -12.96 -13.05
C ALA A 73 14.46 -12.05 -12.92
N GLY A 74 14.52 -10.80 -13.40
CA GLY A 74 13.42 -9.84 -13.35
C GLY A 74 13.66 -8.65 -12.42
N VAL A 75 12.56 -8.02 -12.02
CA VAL A 75 12.51 -6.84 -11.16
C VAL A 75 12.03 -7.25 -9.77
N TRP A 76 12.71 -6.78 -8.72
CA TRP A 76 12.39 -7.09 -7.34
C TRP A 76 12.26 -5.83 -6.49
N TYR A 77 11.11 -5.65 -5.87
CA TYR A 77 10.83 -4.54 -4.95
C TYR A 77 11.25 -4.94 -3.52
N GLN A 78 12.08 -4.11 -2.88
CA GLN A 78 12.62 -4.38 -1.55
C GLN A 78 11.87 -3.64 -0.42
N GLY A 79 11.30 -2.47 -0.72
CA GLY A 79 10.74 -1.53 0.27
C GLY A 79 10.96 -0.09 -0.17
N ILE A 80 10.40 0.87 0.56
CA ILE A 80 10.67 2.30 0.34
C ILE A 80 12.05 2.64 0.90
N ASP A 81 12.72 3.63 0.31
CA ASP A 81 13.98 4.11 0.86
C ASP A 81 13.83 4.68 2.28
N ALA A 82 14.62 4.16 3.23
CA ALA A 82 14.54 4.53 4.64
C ALA A 82 14.93 6.00 4.90
N THR A 83 15.83 6.58 4.09
CA THR A 83 16.22 7.99 4.25
C THR A 83 15.10 8.91 3.77
N ALA A 84 14.38 8.52 2.72
CA ALA A 84 13.17 9.21 2.28
C ALA A 84 12.06 9.17 3.34
N LEU A 85 11.83 8.01 3.97
CA LEU A 85 10.87 7.89 5.07
C LEU A 85 11.23 8.79 6.24
N GLN A 86 12.50 8.79 6.64
CA GLN A 86 12.99 9.64 7.72
C GLN A 86 12.76 11.13 7.41
N ALA A 87 13.17 11.58 6.24
CA ALA A 87 13.02 12.98 5.83
C ALA A 87 11.55 13.39 5.74
N THR A 88 10.69 12.52 5.21
CA THR A 88 9.26 12.78 5.08
C THR A 88 8.57 12.87 6.44
N MET A 89 8.83 11.93 7.35
CA MET A 89 8.31 11.99 8.72
C MET A 89 8.77 13.26 9.46
N GLN A 90 10.01 13.72 9.22
CA GLN A 90 10.49 15.00 9.78
C GLN A 90 9.75 16.20 9.19
N MET A 91 9.58 16.26 7.87
CA MET A 91 8.86 17.36 7.20
C MET A 91 7.37 17.42 7.60
N MET A 92 6.76 16.26 7.86
CA MET A 92 5.37 16.15 8.31
C MET A 92 5.19 16.39 9.81
N GLY A 93 6.29 16.56 10.58
CA GLY A 93 6.21 16.78 12.01
C GLY A 93 5.70 15.56 12.80
N VAL A 94 5.98 14.35 12.34
CA VAL A 94 5.54 13.11 13.01
C VAL A 94 6.21 12.99 14.38
N GLU A 95 5.40 12.96 15.45
CA GLU A 95 5.90 12.90 16.83
C GLU A 95 6.48 11.51 17.18
N ASP A 96 5.70 10.43 16.97
CA ASP A 96 6.16 9.06 17.18
C ASP A 96 6.66 8.43 15.87
N MET A 97 7.83 8.88 15.43
CA MET A 97 8.47 8.35 14.22
C MET A 97 8.76 6.85 14.30
N ARG A 98 9.00 6.30 15.50
CA ARG A 98 9.34 4.87 15.65
C ARG A 98 8.12 3.99 15.40
N SER A 99 7.00 4.28 16.05
CA SER A 99 5.76 3.54 15.83
C SER A 99 5.27 3.72 14.39
N THR A 100 5.35 4.94 13.86
CA THR A 100 4.97 5.25 12.48
C THR A 100 5.81 4.45 11.49
N LEU A 101 7.14 4.42 11.65
CA LEU A 101 8.02 3.62 10.80
C LEU A 101 7.64 2.13 10.83
N TRP A 102 7.40 1.58 12.01
CA TRP A 102 6.97 0.18 12.12
C TRP A 102 5.65 -0.06 11.37
N GLN A 103 4.68 0.85 11.50
CA GLN A 103 3.40 0.73 10.81
C GLN A 103 3.55 0.85 9.28
N VAL A 104 4.38 1.77 8.80
CA VAL A 104 4.70 1.91 7.37
C VAL A 104 5.31 0.61 6.83
N GLN A 105 6.24 -0.01 7.55
CA GLN A 105 6.82 -1.30 7.15
C GLN A 105 5.77 -2.42 7.06
N GLN A 106 4.70 -2.37 7.85
CA GLN A 106 3.58 -3.31 7.70
C GLN A 106 2.79 -3.05 6.41
N ILE A 107 2.63 -1.80 5.99
CA ILE A 107 2.03 -1.44 4.70
C ILE A 107 2.94 -1.93 3.57
N GLU A 108 4.24 -1.62 3.62
CA GLU A 108 5.22 -2.08 2.63
C GLU A 108 5.21 -3.60 2.48
N ALA A 109 5.18 -4.35 3.59
CA ALA A 109 5.13 -5.81 3.55
C ALA A 109 3.92 -6.31 2.75
N GLY A 110 2.75 -5.68 2.92
CA GLY A 110 1.57 -6.02 2.12
C GLY A 110 1.71 -5.62 0.65
N ALA A 111 2.31 -4.47 0.36
CA ALA A 111 2.54 -4.03 -1.02
C ALA A 111 3.51 -4.96 -1.76
N VAL A 112 4.62 -5.34 -1.10
CA VAL A 112 5.66 -6.24 -1.63
C VAL A 112 5.11 -7.62 -1.96
N GLU A 113 4.19 -8.16 -1.14
CA GLU A 113 3.49 -9.43 -1.42
C GLU A 113 2.92 -9.41 -2.85
N ASN A 114 2.23 -8.34 -3.25
CA ASN A 114 1.63 -8.23 -4.59
C ASN A 114 2.61 -7.75 -5.68
N LEU A 115 3.46 -6.77 -5.39
CA LEU A 115 4.41 -6.20 -6.37
C LEU A 115 5.39 -7.25 -6.92
N ASN A 116 5.76 -8.24 -6.11
CA ASN A 116 6.65 -9.32 -6.51
C ASN A 116 5.91 -10.61 -6.94
N GLU A 117 4.59 -10.67 -6.82
CA GLU A 117 3.75 -11.80 -7.27
C GLU A 117 3.37 -11.72 -8.76
N CYS A 118 3.29 -10.51 -9.36
CA CYS A 118 3.08 -10.35 -10.81
C CYS A 118 4.33 -10.77 -11.60
N ARG A 119 4.44 -12.07 -11.86
CA ARG A 119 5.31 -12.72 -12.84
C ARG A 119 4.58 -13.01 -14.14
#